data_AF-A0A333FQW0-F1
#
_entry.id   AF-A0A333FQW0-F1
#
_cell.length_a   1.000
_cell.length_b   1.000
_cell.length_c   1.000
_cell.angle_alpha   90.00
_cell.angle_beta   90.00
_cell.angle_gamma   90.00
#
_symmetry.space_group_name_H-M   'P 1'
#
loop_
_entity.id
_entity.type
_entity.pdbx_description
1 polymer ?
#
loop_
_entity_poly.entity_id
_entity_poly.type
_entity_poly.pdbx_seq_one_letter_code
_entity_poly.pdbx_strand_id
1 'polypeptide(L)'
;MIGWRRVATTIGEKIGKKGMTYAQGMSAQMTAAVSIGLASYTGMPVSTTHVLSSSVAGTMLVDGGGLQKKTVTSILMAWVLTLPAAIILSGVLYWLSLKLI
;
A
#
# COMPACT_ATOMS: atom_id res chain seq x y z
N MET A 1 -12.30 15.74 0.99
CA MET A 1 -11.88 14.44 1.58
C MET A 1 -10.49 14.57 2.17
N ILE A 2 -10.33 14.21 3.45
CA ILE A 2 -9.05 14.13 4.17
C ILE A 2 -8.20 12.99 3.60
N GLY A 3 -6.86 13.11 3.65
CA GLY A 3 -5.92 12.17 3.00
C GLY A 3 -6.18 10.68 3.32
N TRP A 4 -6.35 10.33 4.59
CA TRP A 4 -6.63 8.94 5.01
C TRP A 4 -7.89 8.37 4.35
N ARG A 5 -8.93 9.20 4.18
CA ARG A 5 -10.20 8.78 3.57
C ARG A 5 -10.01 8.45 2.09
N ARG A 6 -9.14 9.19 1.38
CA ARG A 6 -8.81 8.87 -0.02
C ARG A 6 -8.10 7.52 -0.14
N VAL A 7 -7.21 7.20 0.78
CA VAL A 7 -6.49 5.92 0.80
C VAL A 7 -7.47 4.77 1.09
N ALA A 8 -8.32 4.92 2.12
CA ALA A 8 -9.33 3.93 2.46
C ALA A 8 -10.28 3.64 1.28
N THR A 9 -10.78 4.68 0.62
CA THR A 9 -11.62 4.53 -0.59
C THR A 9 -10.85 3.85 -1.73
N THR A 10 -9.57 4.17 -1.92
CA THR A 10 -8.78 3.55 -3.00
C THR A 10 -8.56 2.06 -2.75
N ILE A 11 -8.24 1.66 -1.53
CA ILE A 11 -8.04 0.26 -1.16
C ILE A 11 -9.36 -0.51 -1.20
N GLY A 12 -10.43 0.05 -0.62
CA GLY A 12 -11.71 -0.64 -0.50
C GLY A 12 -12.51 -0.75 -1.79
N GLU A 13 -12.40 0.25 -2.68
CA GLU A 13 -13.32 0.37 -3.83
C GLU A 13 -12.62 0.35 -5.19
N LYS A 14 -11.32 0.67 -5.27
CA LYS A 14 -10.64 0.91 -6.56
C LYS A 14 -9.58 -0.13 -6.92
N ILE A 15 -9.34 -1.13 -6.08
CA ILE A 15 -8.38 -2.21 -6.40
C ILE A 15 -8.99 -3.23 -7.37
N GLY A 16 -10.22 -3.68 -7.09
CA GLY A 16 -10.98 -4.60 -7.94
C GLY A 16 -11.83 -3.86 -8.98
N LYS A 17 -12.26 -4.57 -10.04
CA LYS A 17 -13.28 -4.05 -10.97
C LYS A 17 -14.71 -4.15 -10.42
N LYS A 18 -14.94 -5.05 -9.48
CA LYS A 18 -16.18 -5.22 -8.73
C LYS A 18 -15.97 -4.76 -7.28
N GLY A 19 -17.05 -4.36 -6.62
CA GLY A 19 -17.02 -4.02 -5.20
C GLY A 19 -16.60 -5.23 -4.35
N MET A 20 -15.83 -4.98 -3.29
CA MET A 20 -15.36 -6.00 -2.37
C MET A 20 -16.52 -6.58 -1.54
N THR A 21 -16.61 -7.90 -1.46
CA THR A 21 -17.54 -8.56 -0.53
C THR A 21 -17.01 -8.53 0.90
N TYR A 22 -17.90 -8.69 1.89
CA TYR A 22 -17.48 -8.79 3.30
C TYR A 22 -16.51 -9.95 3.55
N ALA A 23 -16.71 -11.09 2.88
CA ALA A 23 -15.80 -12.23 2.98
C ALA A 23 -14.41 -11.88 2.46
N GLN A 24 -14.30 -11.23 1.30
CA GLN A 24 -13.02 -10.76 0.77
C GLN A 24 -12.33 -9.75 1.70
N GLY A 25 -13.11 -8.85 2.32
CA GLY A 25 -12.59 -7.89 3.30
C GLY A 25 -12.01 -8.58 4.52
N MET A 26 -12.72 -9.56 5.08
CA MET A 26 -12.26 -10.36 6.22
C MET A 26 -11.01 -11.18 5.87
N SER A 27 -11.01 -11.88 4.72
CA SER A 27 -9.85 -12.66 4.28
C SER A 27 -8.61 -11.79 4.06
N ALA A 28 -8.78 -10.61 3.47
CA ALA A 28 -7.67 -9.67 3.26
C ALA A 28 -7.11 -9.15 4.59
N GLN A 29 -7.97 -8.81 5.55
CA GLN A 29 -7.55 -8.36 6.88
C GLN A 29 -6.85 -9.46 7.68
N MET A 30 -7.36 -10.69 7.65
CA MET A 30 -6.75 -11.83 8.34
C MET A 30 -5.35 -12.12 7.77
N THR A 31 -5.23 -12.14 6.45
CA THR A 31 -3.94 -12.34 5.76
C THR A 31 -2.94 -11.25 6.14
N ALA A 32 -3.39 -9.98 6.14
CA ALA A 32 -2.55 -8.86 6.52
C ALA A 32 -2.14 -8.93 8.00
N ALA A 33 -3.07 -9.22 8.91
CA ALA A 33 -2.81 -9.31 10.34
C ALA A 33 -1.80 -10.42 10.67
N VAL A 34 -1.95 -11.61 10.07
CA VAL A 34 -1.01 -12.72 10.25
C VAL A 34 0.37 -12.36 9.72
N SER A 35 0.45 -11.83 8.50
CA SER A 35 1.73 -11.48 7.87
C SER A 35 2.48 -10.38 8.63
N ILE A 36 1.75 -9.31 9.03
CA ILE A 36 2.31 -8.22 9.85
C ILE A 36 2.68 -8.74 11.24
N GLY A 37 1.85 -9.58 11.85
CA GLY A 37 2.11 -10.17 13.17
C GLY A 37 3.40 -11.00 13.19
N LEU A 38 3.61 -11.83 12.17
CA LEU A 38 4.85 -12.60 12.00
C LEU A 38 6.06 -11.67 11.81
N ALA A 39 5.95 -10.68 10.93
CA ALA A 39 7.04 -9.72 10.71
C ALA A 39 7.39 -8.96 12.00
N SER A 40 6.39 -8.48 12.74
CA SER A 40 6.58 -7.80 14.03
C SER A 40 7.22 -8.70 15.07
N TYR A 41 6.82 -9.97 15.15
CA TYR A 41 7.43 -10.94 16.07
C TYR A 41 8.91 -11.17 15.76
N THR A 42 9.27 -11.23 14.48
CA THR A 42 10.67 -11.38 14.02
C THR A 42 11.48 -10.09 14.04
N GLY A 43 10.86 -8.94 14.35
CA GLY A 43 11.51 -7.62 14.33
C GLY A 43 11.83 -7.08 12.92
N MET A 44 11.26 -7.66 11.86
CA MET A 44 11.52 -7.23 10.49
C MET A 44 10.72 -5.95 10.15
N PRO A 45 11.37 -4.89 9.63
CA PRO A 45 10.67 -3.69 9.19
C PRO A 45 9.91 -3.98 7.88
N VAL A 46 8.58 -4.05 7.97
CA VAL A 46 7.71 -4.30 6.81
C VAL A 46 6.72 -3.15 6.59
N SER A 47 6.30 -2.98 5.35
CA SER A 47 5.29 -1.98 5.01
C SER A 47 3.88 -2.57 5.12
N THR A 48 3.13 -2.15 6.13
CA THR A 48 1.74 -2.57 6.35
C THR A 48 0.83 -2.22 5.18
N THR A 49 1.07 -1.10 4.49
CA THR A 49 0.34 -0.70 3.28
C THR A 49 0.56 -1.68 2.13
N HIS A 50 1.79 -2.15 1.91
CA HIS A 50 2.08 -3.15 0.87
C HIS A 50 1.39 -4.47 1.18
N VAL A 51 1.46 -4.92 2.42
CA VAL A 51 0.83 -6.18 2.86
C VAL A 51 -0.69 -6.11 2.69
N LEU A 52 -1.34 -5.04 3.18
CA LEU A 52 -2.80 -4.89 3.11
C LEU A 52 -3.30 -4.76 1.67
N SER A 53 -2.72 -3.88 0.87
CA SER A 53 -3.15 -3.65 -0.51
C SER A 53 -2.94 -4.89 -1.40
N SER A 54 -1.85 -5.64 -1.18
CA SER A 54 -1.60 -6.91 -1.87
C SER A 54 -2.57 -8.00 -1.43
N SER A 55 -2.93 -8.05 -0.14
CA SER A 55 -3.95 -8.97 0.37
C SER A 55 -5.32 -8.71 -0.26
N VAL A 56 -5.73 -7.44 -0.36
CA VAL A 56 -6.98 -7.04 -1.06
C VAL A 56 -6.91 -7.35 -2.55
N ALA A 57 -5.80 -7.07 -3.22
CA ALA A 57 -5.63 -7.44 -4.63
C ALA A 57 -5.71 -8.96 -4.83
N GLY A 58 -5.15 -9.75 -3.92
CA GLY A 58 -5.21 -11.21 -3.96
C GLY A 58 -6.63 -11.75 -3.89
N THR A 59 -7.47 -11.24 -2.97
CA THR A 59 -8.87 -11.69 -2.86
C THR A 59 -9.70 -11.33 -4.10
N MET A 60 -9.39 -10.22 -4.75
CA MET A 60 -10.03 -9.79 -6.01
C MET A 60 -9.59 -10.61 -7.23
N LEU A 61 -8.34 -11.09 -7.23
CA LEU A 61 -7.82 -11.97 -8.27
C LEU A 61 -8.47 -13.35 -8.22
N VAL A 62 -8.58 -13.93 -7.02
CA VAL A 62 -9.13 -15.29 -6.82
C VAL A 62 -10.63 -15.34 -7.14
N ASP A 63 -11.38 -14.29 -6.84
CA ASP A 63 -12.81 -14.19 -7.13
C ASP A 63 -13.13 -14.05 -8.63
N GLY A 64 -12.12 -13.89 -9.49
CA GLY A 64 -12.32 -13.72 -10.94
C GLY A 64 -12.90 -12.37 -11.35
N GLY A 65 -13.21 -11.48 -10.39
CA GLY A 65 -13.64 -10.09 -10.65
C GLY A 65 -12.56 -9.25 -11.33
N GLY A 66 -11.29 -9.63 -11.16
CA GLY A 66 -10.16 -9.01 -11.83
C GLY A 66 -9.78 -7.64 -11.25
N LEU A 67 -8.52 -7.26 -11.49
CA LEU A 67 -7.96 -6.03 -10.96
C LEU A 67 -8.25 -4.82 -11.86
N GLN A 68 -8.42 -3.66 -11.23
CA GLN A 68 -8.42 -2.38 -11.93
C GLN A 68 -6.98 -2.01 -12.29
N LYS A 69 -6.54 -2.44 -13.48
CA LYS A 69 -5.16 -2.27 -13.98
C LYS A 69 -4.61 -0.85 -13.77
N LYS A 70 -5.39 0.18 -14.09
CA LYS A 70 -4.98 1.59 -13.91
C LYS A 70 -4.63 1.92 -12.46
N THR A 71 -5.46 1.49 -11.51
CA THR A 71 -5.23 1.74 -10.08
C THR A 71 -4.01 0.97 -9.59
N VAL A 72 -3.92 -0.32 -9.92
CA VAL A 72 -2.81 -1.17 -9.47
C VAL A 72 -1.48 -0.67 -10.03
N THR A 73 -1.41 -0.34 -11.33
CA THR A 73 -0.19 0.25 -11.92
C THR A 73 0.14 1.59 -11.27
N SER A 74 -0.85 2.44 -10.96
CA SER A 74 -0.59 3.71 -10.26
C SER A 74 -0.03 3.49 -8.85
N ILE A 75 -0.50 2.47 -8.13
CA ILE A 75 0.01 2.11 -6.80
C ILE A 75 1.46 1.60 -6.92
N LEU A 76 1.72 0.68 -7.84
CA LEU A 76 3.07 0.14 -8.08
C LEU A 76 4.07 1.25 -8.45
N MET A 77 3.66 2.16 -9.35
CA MET A 77 4.48 3.31 -9.72
C MET A 77 4.75 4.22 -8.52
N ALA A 78 3.76 4.45 -7.65
CA ALA A 78 3.96 5.23 -6.43
C ALA A 78 4.97 4.56 -5.49
N TRP A 79 4.93 3.24 -5.32
CA TRP A 79 5.88 2.51 -4.47
C TRP A 79 7.32 2.62 -4.96
N VAL A 80 7.53 2.55 -6.27
CA VAL A 80 8.87 2.69 -6.84
C VAL A 80 9.34 4.14 -6.77
N LEU A 81 8.46 5.11 -7.03
CA LEU A 81 8.82 6.52 -7.11
C LEU A 81 9.04 7.19 -5.74
N THR A 82 8.41 6.68 -4.68
CA THR A 82 8.57 7.24 -3.33
C THR A 82 10.00 7.11 -2.82
N LEU A 83 10.72 6.03 -3.14
CA LEU A 83 12.10 5.82 -2.69
C LEU A 83 13.08 6.84 -3.30
N PRO A 84 13.19 7.00 -4.64
CA PRO A 84 14.03 8.04 -5.23
C PRO A 84 13.64 9.45 -4.78
N ALA A 85 12.34 9.73 -4.69
CA ALA A 85 11.87 11.04 -4.24
C ALA A 85 12.31 11.35 -2.81
N ALA A 86 12.19 10.39 -1.89
CA ALA A 86 12.64 10.54 -0.51
C ALA A 86 14.16 10.72 -0.41
N ILE A 87 14.93 9.94 -1.17
CA ILE A 87 16.39 10.03 -1.22
C ILE A 87 16.83 11.42 -1.70
N ILE A 88 16.29 11.89 -2.82
CA ILE A 88 16.63 13.19 -3.40
C ILE A 88 16.23 14.31 -2.44
N LEU A 89 15.00 14.28 -1.92
CA LEU A 89 14.51 15.32 -1.03
C LEU A 89 15.33 15.39 0.26
N SER A 90 15.60 14.24 0.90
CA SER A 90 16.42 14.18 2.10
C SER A 90 17.85 14.65 1.84
N GLY A 91 18.47 14.24 0.73
CA GLY A 91 19.82 14.65 0.36
C GLY A 91 19.92 16.15 0.09
N VAL A 92 18.95 16.74 -0.63
CA VAL A 92 18.92 18.19 -0.90
C VAL A 92 18.71 18.98 0.39
N LEU A 93 17.78 18.58 1.25
CA LEU A 93 17.54 19.27 2.52
C LEU A 93 18.76 19.19 3.45
N TYR A 94 19.41 18.04 3.51
CA TYR A 94 20.65 17.87 4.28
C TYR A 94 21.76 18.77 3.75
N TRP A 95 21.98 18.78 2.43
CA TRP A 95 22.99 19.64 1.80
C TRP A 95 22.73 21.14 2.05
N LEU A 96 21.46 21.57 1.98
CA LEU A 96 21.08 22.95 2.31
C LEU A 96 21.31 23.28 3.78
N SER A 97 21.02 22.36 4.70
CA SER A 97 21.28 22.57 6.13
C SER A 97 22.75 22.76 6.45
N LEU A 98 23.65 22.05 5.75
CA LEU A 98 25.11 22.21 5.88
C LEU A 98 25.62 23.55 5.32
N LYS A 99 24.85 24.24 4.47
CA LYS A 99 25.20 25.58 3.96
C LYS A 99 24.73 26.71 4.87
N LEU A 100 23.77 26.43 5.76
CA LEU A 100 23.17 27.38 6.70
C LEU A 100 23.90 27.43 8.05
N ILE A 101 24.60 26.35 8.40
CA ILE A 101 25.48 26.22 9.59
C ILE A 101 26.90 26.60 9.18
#